data_AF-A0A2S4K2K4-F1
#
_entry.id   AF-A0A2S4K2K4-F1
#
_cell.length_a   1.000
_cell.length_b   1.000
_cell.length_c   1.000
_cell.angle_alpha   90.00
_cell.angle_beta   90.00
_cell.angle_gamma   90.00
#
_symmetry.space_group_name_H-M   'P 1'
#
loop_
_entity.id
_entity.type
_entity.pdbx_description
1 polymer ?
#
loop_
_entity_poly.entity_id
_entity_poly.type
_entity_poly.pdbx_seq_one_letter_code
_entity_poly.pdbx_strand_id
1 'polypeptide(L)'
;MTIVHRRLALAIGDPHGIGPEIALKALQQLSATERSLIKVYGPWSALEQAAQICQMEPLLQDLIHEEAGSLAQPVQWGEITPQAGLSTVQSATAAIRACENGEVDAVIACPHHETAIHRAGIAFSGYPSLLANVLGMNEDQVFLMLVGAGLRIVHVTLHESVRSALERLSPQLVVNAVQAAVQTCTLLGVPKPKVAVFGINPHASEGQLFGLEDSQITVPAVETLRKRGLAVDGPMGADMVLAQRKHDLYVAMLHDQGHIPIKLLAPNGASALSIGGRVVLSSVGHGSAMDIAGRGVADSTALLRTIALLGAQQV
;
A
#
# COMPACT_ATOMS: atom_id res chain seq x y z
N MET A 1 6.22 -8.63 26.13
CA MET A 1 5.84 -8.19 24.78
C MET A 1 6.06 -6.69 24.74
N THR A 2 6.95 -6.22 23.88
CA THR A 2 7.29 -4.81 23.78
C THR A 2 6.54 -4.27 22.57
N ILE A 3 5.69 -3.26 22.76
CA ILE A 3 5.03 -2.61 21.62
C ILE A 3 6.09 -1.73 20.94
N VAL A 4 6.42 -2.07 19.69
CA VAL A 4 7.27 -1.20 18.88
C VAL A 4 6.34 -0.27 18.11
N HIS A 5 6.48 1.02 18.40
CA HIS A 5 5.77 2.07 17.71
C HIS A 5 6.58 2.52 16.49
N ARG A 6 5.90 2.66 15.35
CA ARG A 6 6.50 3.09 14.08
C ARG A 6 6.16 4.53 13.77
N ARG A 7 7.10 5.24 13.17
CA ARG A 7 6.92 6.58 12.62
C ARG A 7 6.25 6.46 11.26
N LEU A 8 5.22 7.24 11.00
CA LEU A 8 4.45 7.19 9.76
C LEU A 8 4.51 8.54 9.05
N ALA A 9 4.62 8.52 7.72
CA ALA A 9 4.29 9.67 6.90
C ALA A 9 2.85 9.54 6.40
N LEU A 10 2.04 10.58 6.61
CA LEU A 10 0.66 10.66 6.13
C LEU A 10 0.54 11.74 5.06
N ALA A 11 0.56 11.36 3.79
CA ALA A 11 0.27 12.28 2.69
C ALA A 11 -1.24 12.49 2.56
N ILE A 12 -1.69 13.75 2.55
CA ILE A 12 -3.12 14.09 2.61
C ILE A 12 -3.89 13.84 1.32
N GLY A 13 -3.22 13.43 0.25
CA GLY A 13 -3.85 13.08 -1.03
C GLY A 13 -4.27 14.32 -1.82
N ASP A 14 -5.41 14.23 -2.52
CA ASP A 14 -5.97 15.36 -3.25
C ASP A 14 -6.44 16.45 -2.28
N PRO A 15 -5.86 17.66 -2.32
CA PRO A 15 -6.19 18.72 -1.37
C PRO A 15 -7.60 19.30 -1.57
N HIS A 16 -8.24 19.04 -2.71
CA HIS A 16 -9.63 19.42 -2.98
C HIS A 16 -10.63 18.30 -2.64
N GLY A 17 -10.15 17.07 -2.40
CA GLY A 17 -10.97 15.93 -2.01
C GLY A 17 -11.10 15.78 -0.49
N ILE A 18 -11.65 14.65 -0.04
CA ILE A 18 -11.84 14.36 1.40
C ILE A 18 -10.55 14.06 2.18
N GLY A 19 -9.41 13.96 1.51
CA GLY A 19 -8.14 13.53 2.09
C GLY A 19 -7.70 14.34 3.33
N PRO A 20 -7.73 15.69 3.29
CA PRO A 20 -7.48 16.54 4.45
C PRO A 20 -8.47 16.30 5.61
N GLU A 21 -9.77 16.14 5.32
CA GLU A 21 -10.80 15.91 6.34
C GLU A 21 -10.58 14.59 7.08
N ILE A 22 -10.37 13.49 6.35
CA ILE A 22 -10.20 12.18 6.97
C ILE A 22 -8.87 12.08 7.72
N ALA A 23 -7.82 12.79 7.28
CA ALA A 23 -6.54 12.84 7.96
C ALA A 23 -6.72 13.45 9.37
N LEU A 24 -7.35 14.61 9.47
CA LEU A 24 -7.61 15.26 10.76
C LEU A 24 -8.55 14.43 11.65
N LYS A 25 -9.62 13.87 11.09
CA LYS A 25 -10.55 13.01 11.83
C LYS A 25 -9.91 11.73 12.36
N ALA A 26 -8.99 11.14 11.61
CA ALA A 26 -8.23 9.99 12.07
C ALA A 26 -7.28 10.39 13.20
N LEU A 27 -6.49 11.45 13.00
CA LEU A 27 -5.56 11.94 14.00
C LEU A 27 -6.26 12.32 15.30
N GLN A 28 -7.43 12.96 15.25
CA GLN A 28 -8.21 13.33 16.44
C GLN A 28 -8.59 12.12 17.32
N GLN A 29 -8.70 10.92 16.73
CA GLN A 29 -9.05 9.69 17.44
C GLN A 29 -7.83 8.97 18.05
N LEU A 30 -6.61 9.41 17.73
CA LEU A 30 -5.38 8.84 18.25
C LEU A 30 -4.96 9.53 19.56
N SER A 31 -4.24 8.81 20.42
CA SER A 31 -3.58 9.41 21.57
C SER A 31 -2.50 10.41 21.15
N ALA A 32 -2.14 11.35 22.03
CA ALA A 32 -1.05 12.31 21.76
C ALA A 32 0.27 11.61 21.39
N THR A 33 0.59 10.49 22.05
CA THR A 33 1.77 9.66 21.77
C THR A 33 1.73 9.08 20.37
N GLU A 34 0.60 8.49 19.95
CA GLU A 34 0.45 7.95 18.59
C GLU A 34 0.52 9.04 17.53
N ARG A 35 -0.12 10.20 17.76
CA ARG A 35 -0.03 11.36 16.87
C ARG A 35 1.39 11.87 16.72
N SER A 36 2.18 11.88 17.80
CA SER A 36 3.58 12.36 17.76
C SER A 36 4.51 11.51 16.87
N LEU A 37 4.04 10.35 16.43
CA LEU A 37 4.75 9.47 15.51
C LEU A 37 4.30 9.64 14.05
N ILE A 38 3.31 10.48 13.79
CA ILE A 38 2.76 10.68 12.45
C ILE A 38 3.15 12.08 11.99
N LYS A 39 3.88 12.14 10.88
CA LYS A 39 4.21 13.38 10.18
C LYS A 39 3.30 13.52 8.96
N VAL A 40 2.55 14.62 8.89
CA VAL A 40 1.58 14.89 7.82
C VAL A 40 2.25 15.67 6.69
N TYR A 41 2.01 15.25 5.44
CA TYR A 41 2.58 15.85 4.24
C TYR A 41 1.46 16.41 3.35
N GLY A 42 1.57 17.68 3.00
CA GLY A 42 0.68 18.34 2.05
C GLY A 42 0.51 19.83 2.30
N PRO A 43 -0.37 20.51 1.54
CA PRO A 43 -0.60 21.94 1.72
C PRO A 43 -1.20 22.26 3.08
N TRP A 44 -0.53 23.13 3.85
CA TRP A 44 -1.03 23.62 5.12
C TRP A 44 -2.40 24.29 4.98
N SER A 45 -2.61 25.03 3.89
CA SER A 45 -3.90 25.69 3.61
C SER A 45 -5.07 24.71 3.47
N ALA A 46 -4.81 23.47 3.01
CA ALA A 46 -5.83 22.44 2.95
C ALA A 46 -6.16 21.88 4.33
N LEU A 47 -5.15 21.70 5.19
CA LEU A 47 -5.34 21.28 6.57
C LEU A 47 -6.07 22.34 7.41
N GLU A 48 -5.73 23.62 7.26
CA GLU A 48 -6.42 24.71 7.95
C GLU A 48 -7.91 24.77 7.60
N GLN A 49 -8.24 24.73 6.31
CA GLN A 49 -9.65 24.74 5.88
C GLN A 49 -10.40 23.49 6.34
N ALA A 50 -9.78 22.31 6.23
CA ALA A 50 -10.37 21.06 6.72
C ALA A 50 -10.63 21.10 8.23
N ALA A 51 -9.71 21.68 9.00
CA ALA A 51 -9.87 21.83 10.45
C ALA A 51 -11.05 22.73 10.78
N GLN A 52 -11.25 23.84 10.07
CA GLN A 52 -12.42 24.71 10.26
C GLN A 52 -13.73 23.99 9.95
N ILE A 53 -13.79 23.27 8.83
CA ILE A 53 -14.98 22.50 8.41
C ILE A 53 -15.30 21.41 9.44
N CYS A 54 -14.27 20.74 9.96
CA CYS A 54 -14.43 19.63 10.92
C CYS A 54 -14.46 20.08 12.39
N GLN A 55 -14.29 21.38 12.69
CA GLN A 55 -14.17 21.94 14.04
C GLN A 55 -13.01 21.32 14.85
N MET A 56 -11.83 21.23 14.23
CA MET A 56 -10.62 20.57 14.75
C MET A 56 -9.39 21.48 14.77
N GLU A 57 -9.57 22.80 14.78
CA GLU A 57 -8.48 23.78 14.80
C GLU A 57 -7.46 23.58 15.94
N PRO A 58 -7.86 23.19 17.18
CA PRO A 58 -6.90 22.89 18.23
C PRO A 58 -5.91 21.77 17.88
N LEU A 59 -6.28 20.83 17.00
CA LEU A 59 -5.42 19.73 16.59
C LEU A 59 -4.20 20.20 15.79
N LEU A 60 -4.30 21.36 15.13
CA LEU A 60 -3.23 21.89 14.29
C LEU A 60 -2.02 22.40 15.10
N GLN A 61 -2.22 22.75 16.38
CA GLN A 61 -1.16 23.32 17.22
C GLN A 61 -0.02 22.34 17.49
N ASP A 62 -0.36 21.06 17.64
CA ASP A 62 0.58 19.98 17.95
C ASP A 62 0.85 19.07 16.74
N LEU A 63 0.43 19.50 15.54
CA LEU A 63 0.56 18.69 14.33
C LEU A 63 1.99 18.72 13.81
N ILE A 64 2.64 17.56 13.74
CA ILE A 64 3.91 17.43 13.03
C ILE A 64 3.61 17.43 11.53
N HIS A 65 3.98 18.52 10.86
CA HIS A 65 3.64 18.76 9.46
C HIS A 65 4.88 19.10 8.62
N GLU A 66 4.85 18.68 7.37
CA GLU A 66 5.76 19.13 6.31
C GLU A 66 4.95 19.68 5.14
N GLU A 67 5.20 20.95 4.82
CA GLU A 67 4.63 21.61 3.66
C GLU A 67 5.18 20.97 2.39
N ALA A 68 4.28 20.38 1.61
CA ALA A 68 4.59 19.79 0.32
C ALA A 68 3.41 19.99 -0.63
N GLY A 69 3.69 20.16 -1.93
CA GLY A 69 2.63 20.31 -2.92
C GLY A 69 1.81 21.60 -2.79
N SER A 70 2.38 22.69 -2.28
CA SER A 70 1.67 23.93 -1.96
C SER A 70 0.73 24.41 -3.09
N LEU A 71 -0.45 24.88 -2.70
CA LEU A 71 -1.43 25.43 -3.63
C LEU A 71 -1.23 26.93 -3.83
N ALA A 72 -1.22 27.38 -5.09
CA ALA A 72 -1.18 28.79 -5.44
C ALA A 72 -2.53 29.51 -5.24
N GLN A 73 -3.62 28.75 -5.17
CA GLN A 73 -4.97 29.25 -4.94
C GLN A 73 -5.58 28.56 -3.71
N PRO A 74 -6.61 29.14 -3.07
CA PRO A 74 -7.34 28.48 -2.00
C PRO A 74 -7.91 27.13 -2.46
N VAL A 75 -8.10 26.22 -1.50
CA VAL A 75 -8.75 24.92 -1.74
C VAL A 75 -10.12 25.12 -2.38
N GLN A 76 -10.38 24.41 -3.47
CA GLN A 76 -11.67 24.39 -4.16
C GLN A 76 -12.31 23.02 -3.96
N TRP A 77 -13.02 22.83 -2.85
CA TRP A 77 -13.59 21.54 -2.47
C TRP A 77 -14.43 20.92 -3.59
N GLY A 78 -14.11 19.67 -3.95
CA GLY A 78 -14.78 18.91 -4.99
C GLY A 78 -14.37 19.24 -6.44
N GLU A 79 -13.52 20.24 -6.66
CA GLU A 79 -13.08 20.65 -8.00
C GLU A 79 -11.84 19.87 -8.46
N ILE A 80 -11.93 19.30 -9.67
CA ILE A 80 -10.84 18.52 -10.28
C ILE A 80 -9.91 19.44 -11.06
N THR A 81 -8.79 19.85 -10.44
CA THR A 81 -7.84 20.80 -11.01
C THR A 81 -6.45 20.18 -11.25
N PRO A 82 -5.69 20.63 -12.27
CA PRO A 82 -4.31 20.17 -12.46
C PRO A 82 -3.40 20.53 -11.28
N GLN A 83 -3.64 21.65 -10.60
CA GLN A 83 -2.88 22.07 -9.42
C GLN A 83 -3.04 21.08 -8.26
N ALA A 84 -4.26 20.58 -8.01
CA ALA A 84 -4.52 19.54 -7.02
C ALA A 84 -3.82 18.22 -7.38
N GLY A 85 -3.80 17.86 -8.66
CA GLY A 85 -3.06 16.69 -9.16
C GLY A 85 -1.55 16.78 -8.90
N LEU A 86 -0.94 17.93 -9.24
CA LEU A 86 0.47 18.20 -8.96
C LEU A 86 0.77 18.17 -7.45
N SER A 87 -0.08 18.83 -6.65
CA SER A 87 0.01 18.86 -5.19
C SER A 87 0.00 17.46 -4.58
N THR A 88 -0.92 16.60 -5.05
CA THR A 88 -1.05 15.22 -4.58
C THR A 88 0.24 14.44 -4.79
N VAL A 89 0.79 14.50 -6.01
CA VAL A 89 2.01 13.77 -6.38
C VAL A 89 3.21 14.29 -5.61
N GLN A 90 3.35 15.61 -5.44
CA GLN A 90 4.45 16.22 -4.68
C GLN A 90 4.39 15.84 -3.19
N SER A 91 3.19 15.85 -2.60
CA SER A 91 2.98 15.46 -1.20
C SER A 91 3.32 14.00 -0.95
N ALA A 92 2.83 13.10 -1.81
CA ALA A 92 3.15 11.68 -1.74
C ALA A 92 4.64 11.41 -2.00
N THR A 93 5.26 12.15 -2.94
CA THR A 93 6.70 12.04 -3.22
C THR A 93 7.54 12.43 -2.00
N ALA A 94 7.23 13.53 -1.33
CA ALA A 94 7.93 13.95 -0.11
C ALA A 94 7.82 12.88 0.99
N ALA A 95 6.61 12.33 1.21
CA ALA A 95 6.39 11.24 2.16
C ALA A 95 7.19 9.96 1.81
N ILE A 96 7.25 9.58 0.53
CA ILE A 96 8.04 8.44 0.06
C ILE A 96 9.54 8.67 0.30
N ARG A 97 10.05 9.86 -0.01
CA ARG A 97 11.46 10.22 0.22
C ARG A 97 11.83 10.19 1.70
N ALA A 98 10.95 10.67 2.58
CA ALA A 98 11.17 10.57 4.02
C ALA A 98 11.29 9.10 4.48
N CYS A 99 10.50 8.19 3.89
CA CYS A 99 10.59 6.76 4.18
C CYS A 99 11.88 6.14 3.63
N GLU A 100 12.26 6.49 2.39
CA GLU A 100 13.52 6.06 1.76
C GLU A 100 14.74 6.47 2.57
N ASN A 101 14.72 7.69 3.13
CA ASN A 101 15.78 8.24 3.98
C ASN A 101 15.79 7.69 5.42
N GLY A 102 14.79 6.88 5.81
CA GLY A 102 14.66 6.34 7.17
C GLY A 102 14.15 7.33 8.22
N GLU A 103 13.59 8.48 7.80
CA GLU A 103 12.96 9.47 8.68
C GLU A 103 11.61 8.98 9.23
N VAL A 104 10.91 8.17 8.45
CA VAL A 104 9.71 7.42 8.84
C VAL A 104 9.86 5.96 8.43
N ASP A 105 9.03 5.08 9.00
CA ASP A 105 9.11 3.65 8.76
C ASP A 105 8.12 3.17 7.68
N ALA A 106 7.01 3.87 7.48
CA ALA A 106 6.03 3.58 6.43
C ALA A 106 5.25 4.82 5.97
N VAL A 107 4.65 4.73 4.79
CA VAL A 107 3.85 5.78 4.16
C VAL A 107 2.38 5.39 4.10
N ILE A 108 1.52 6.34 4.43
CA ILE A 108 0.08 6.27 4.19
C ILE A 108 -0.27 7.42 3.27
N ALA A 109 -0.96 7.11 2.18
CA ALA A 109 -1.44 8.11 1.25
C ALA A 109 -2.98 8.11 1.24
N CYS A 110 -3.56 9.26 1.60
CA CYS A 110 -4.98 9.53 1.43
C CYS A 110 -5.38 9.49 -0.07
N PRO A 111 -6.69 9.52 -0.39
CA PRO A 111 -7.15 9.34 -1.76
C PRO A 111 -6.64 10.42 -2.70
N HIS A 112 -6.43 10.04 -3.95
CA HIS A 112 -6.07 10.94 -5.06
C HIS A 112 -7.18 10.96 -6.11
N HIS A 113 -7.09 11.88 -7.06
CA HIS A 113 -7.94 11.90 -8.25
C HIS A 113 -7.10 11.78 -9.53
N GLU A 114 -7.18 10.64 -10.21
CA GLU A 114 -6.35 10.35 -11.40
C GLU A 114 -6.51 11.40 -12.51
N THR A 115 -7.74 11.88 -12.76
CA THR A 115 -7.97 12.95 -13.76
C THR A 115 -7.27 14.26 -13.40
N ALA A 116 -7.16 14.61 -12.11
CA ALA A 116 -6.44 15.80 -11.68
C ALA A 116 -4.94 15.65 -11.99
N ILE A 117 -4.36 14.50 -11.65
CA ILE A 117 -2.95 14.16 -11.92
C ILE A 117 -2.66 14.14 -13.42
N HIS A 118 -3.54 13.52 -14.21
CA HIS A 118 -3.42 13.49 -15.67
C HIS A 118 -3.49 14.90 -16.27
N ARG A 119 -4.41 15.76 -15.81
CA ARG A 119 -4.50 17.17 -16.25
C ARG A 119 -3.25 17.97 -15.91
N ALA A 120 -2.51 17.58 -14.87
CA ALA A 120 -1.21 18.16 -14.52
C ALA A 120 -0.07 17.73 -15.46
N GLY A 121 -0.34 16.84 -16.42
CA GLY A 121 0.67 16.31 -17.34
C GLY A 121 1.59 15.26 -16.70
N ILE A 122 1.19 14.66 -15.58
CA ILE A 122 1.99 13.67 -14.85
C ILE A 122 1.56 12.27 -15.24
N ALA A 123 2.51 11.46 -15.71
CA ALA A 123 2.29 10.04 -15.93
C ALA A 123 2.10 9.34 -14.57
N PHE A 124 0.91 8.78 -14.35
CA PHE A 124 0.54 8.14 -13.09
C PHE A 124 -0.52 7.08 -13.34
N SER A 125 -0.24 5.84 -12.94
CA SER A 125 -1.18 4.70 -13.01
C SER A 125 -1.53 4.17 -11.61
N GLY A 126 -1.27 4.97 -10.57
CA GLY A 126 -1.46 4.62 -9.17
C GLY A 126 -0.17 4.73 -8.36
N TYR A 127 -0.30 4.55 -7.04
CA TYR A 127 0.84 4.62 -6.12
C TYR A 127 2.00 3.65 -6.40
N PRO A 128 1.80 2.43 -6.94
CA PRO A 128 2.92 1.58 -7.34
C PRO A 128 3.86 2.25 -8.36
N SER A 129 3.29 2.87 -9.41
CA SER A 129 4.07 3.58 -10.44
C SER A 129 4.80 4.79 -9.89
N LEU A 130 4.14 5.54 -8.99
CA LEU A 130 4.77 6.66 -8.30
C LEU A 130 5.93 6.18 -7.41
N LEU A 131 5.73 5.11 -6.65
CA LEU A 131 6.75 4.54 -5.79
C LEU A 131 7.99 4.13 -6.59
N ALA A 132 7.79 3.43 -7.71
CA ALA A 132 8.89 3.04 -8.60
C ALA A 132 9.64 4.27 -9.15
N ASN A 133 8.91 5.27 -9.63
CA ASN A 133 9.48 6.51 -10.16
C ASN A 133 10.31 7.26 -9.12
N VAL A 134 9.75 7.48 -7.92
CA VAL A 134 10.43 8.20 -6.85
C VAL A 134 11.71 7.47 -6.44
N LEU A 135 11.65 6.15 -6.26
CA LEU A 135 12.81 5.34 -5.85
C LEU A 135 13.82 5.07 -7.00
N GLY A 136 13.55 5.56 -8.22
CA GLY A 136 14.42 5.35 -9.38
C GLY A 136 14.57 3.87 -9.75
N MET A 137 13.53 3.07 -9.51
CA MET A 137 13.51 1.61 -9.71
C MET A 137 12.56 1.22 -10.83
N ASN A 138 12.71 0.00 -11.35
CA ASN A 138 11.76 -0.54 -12.32
C ASN A 138 10.42 -0.86 -11.61
N GLU A 139 9.29 -0.65 -12.29
CA GLU A 139 7.96 -1.02 -11.79
C GLU A 139 7.86 -2.51 -11.44
N ASP A 140 8.60 -3.39 -12.14
CA ASP A 140 8.72 -4.84 -11.86
C ASP A 140 9.44 -5.15 -10.53
N GLN A 141 9.82 -4.13 -9.77
CA GLN A 141 10.39 -4.26 -8.43
C GLN A 141 9.46 -3.69 -7.35
N VAL A 142 8.28 -3.18 -7.73
CA VAL A 142 7.21 -2.76 -6.83
C VAL A 142 6.03 -3.73 -6.96
N PHE A 143 5.58 -4.26 -5.83
CA PHE A 143 4.54 -5.29 -5.78
C PHE A 143 3.36 -4.83 -4.93
N LEU A 144 2.19 -5.39 -5.21
CA LEU A 144 1.02 -5.21 -4.37
C LEU A 144 0.90 -6.35 -3.37
N MET A 145 0.85 -6.02 -2.08
CA MET A 145 0.48 -6.94 -1.01
C MET A 145 -0.86 -6.56 -0.40
N LEU A 146 -1.82 -7.48 -0.44
CA LEU A 146 -3.07 -7.33 0.29
C LEU A 146 -2.94 -7.91 1.70
N VAL A 147 -3.46 -7.19 2.69
CA VAL A 147 -3.48 -7.61 4.09
C VAL A 147 -4.91 -7.55 4.63
N GLY A 148 -5.45 -8.68 5.08
CA GLY A 148 -6.82 -8.74 5.60
C GLY A 148 -7.22 -10.15 6.03
N ALA A 149 -8.16 -10.26 6.99
CA ALA A 149 -8.64 -11.55 7.54
C ALA A 149 -7.53 -12.53 7.95
N GLY A 150 -6.42 -12.01 8.50
CA GLY A 150 -5.26 -12.82 8.90
C GLY A 150 -4.37 -13.29 7.75
N LEU A 151 -4.66 -12.88 6.51
CA LEU A 151 -3.86 -13.20 5.33
C LEU A 151 -3.00 -12.01 4.90
N ARG A 152 -1.81 -12.32 4.39
CA ARG A 152 -0.92 -11.39 3.67
C ARG A 152 -0.59 -12.04 2.33
N ILE A 153 -1.08 -11.47 1.23
CA ILE A 153 -0.90 -12.05 -0.11
C ILE A 153 -0.23 -11.03 -1.02
N VAL A 154 1.02 -11.31 -1.41
CA VAL A 154 1.73 -10.52 -2.43
C VAL A 154 1.41 -11.05 -3.82
N HIS A 155 1.25 -10.14 -4.78
CA HIS A 155 0.95 -10.45 -6.17
C HIS A 155 2.19 -10.23 -7.04
N VAL A 156 2.62 -11.27 -7.74
CA VAL A 156 3.73 -11.20 -8.70
C VAL A 156 3.30 -10.45 -9.96
N THR A 157 2.08 -10.71 -10.43
CA THR A 157 1.40 -9.94 -11.49
C THR A 157 0.07 -9.38 -11.01
N LEU A 158 -0.37 -8.27 -11.57
CA LEU A 158 -1.54 -7.52 -11.09
C LEU A 158 -2.50 -7.14 -12.22
N HIS A 159 -2.58 -5.86 -12.59
CA HIS A 159 -3.59 -5.34 -13.52
C HIS A 159 -3.18 -5.56 -14.98
N GLU A 160 -3.22 -6.81 -15.43
CA GLU A 160 -2.95 -7.21 -16.81
C GLU A 160 -3.77 -8.43 -17.22
N SER A 161 -3.79 -8.74 -18.52
CA SER A 161 -4.45 -9.96 -18.99
C SER A 161 -3.71 -11.19 -18.48
N VAL A 162 -4.41 -12.31 -18.25
CA VAL A 162 -3.79 -13.57 -17.84
C VAL A 162 -2.70 -13.99 -18.84
N ARG A 163 -2.91 -13.78 -20.15
CA ARG A 163 -1.90 -14.05 -21.17
C ARG A 163 -0.62 -13.23 -20.95
N SER A 164 -0.76 -11.93 -20.78
CA SER A 164 0.37 -11.01 -20.54
C SER A 164 1.11 -11.37 -19.26
N ALA A 165 0.38 -11.71 -18.19
CA ALA A 165 0.96 -12.16 -16.94
C ALA A 165 1.82 -13.42 -17.15
N LEU A 166 1.31 -14.42 -17.87
CA LEU A 166 2.06 -15.64 -18.17
C LEU A 166 3.32 -15.37 -19.01
N GLU A 167 3.26 -14.43 -19.96
CA GLU A 167 4.42 -14.01 -20.77
C GLU A 167 5.47 -13.26 -19.95
N ARG A 168 5.06 -12.50 -18.92
CA ARG A 168 5.94 -11.69 -18.07
C ARG A 168 6.53 -12.45 -16.87
N LEU A 169 5.83 -13.48 -16.39
CA LEU A 169 6.26 -14.27 -15.24
C LEU A 169 7.64 -14.90 -15.48
N SER A 170 8.52 -14.76 -14.50
CA SER A 170 9.86 -15.33 -14.53
C SER A 170 10.33 -15.70 -13.12
N PRO A 171 11.29 -16.62 -12.96
CA PRO A 171 11.80 -16.98 -11.63
C PRO A 171 12.28 -15.76 -10.85
N GLN A 172 12.94 -14.82 -11.53
CA GLN A 172 13.48 -13.62 -10.90
C GLN A 172 12.38 -12.66 -10.43
N LEU A 173 11.28 -12.53 -11.18
CA LEU A 173 10.14 -11.70 -10.78
C LEU A 173 9.46 -12.26 -9.52
N VAL A 174 9.27 -13.58 -9.44
CA VAL A 174 8.76 -14.24 -8.22
C VAL A 174 9.69 -14.00 -7.04
N VAL A 175 11.00 -14.17 -7.23
CA VAL A 175 12.00 -13.94 -6.19
C VAL A 175 11.94 -12.49 -5.68
N ASN A 176 11.86 -11.50 -6.58
CA ASN A 176 11.74 -10.09 -6.22
C ASN A 176 10.48 -9.82 -5.38
N ALA A 177 9.33 -10.37 -5.80
CA ALA A 177 8.07 -10.22 -5.08
C ALA A 177 8.16 -10.78 -3.65
N VAL A 178 8.73 -11.97 -3.50
CA VAL A 178 8.92 -12.59 -2.17
C VAL A 178 9.86 -11.76 -1.31
N GLN A 179 10.94 -11.22 -1.86
CA GLN A 179 11.87 -10.39 -1.09
C GLN A 179 11.22 -9.11 -0.57
N ALA A 180 10.49 -8.39 -1.42
CA ALA A 180 9.74 -7.20 -1.01
C ALA A 180 8.72 -7.53 0.08
N ALA A 181 8.00 -8.65 -0.07
CA ALA A 181 6.99 -9.07 0.88
C ALA A 181 7.55 -9.56 2.22
N VAL A 182 8.69 -10.26 2.23
CA VAL A 182 9.38 -10.68 3.47
C VAL A 182 9.89 -9.46 4.24
N GLN A 183 10.45 -8.46 3.56
CA GLN A 183 10.84 -7.19 4.17
C GLN A 183 9.63 -6.50 4.80
N THR A 184 8.51 -6.44 4.07
CA THR A 184 7.28 -5.85 4.59
C THR A 184 6.70 -6.65 5.76
N CYS A 185 6.75 -7.98 5.73
CA CYS A 185 6.33 -8.82 6.86
C CYS A 185 7.17 -8.54 8.10
N THR A 186 8.49 -8.33 7.95
CA THR A 186 9.36 -7.93 9.06
C THR A 186 8.94 -6.60 9.65
N LEU A 187 8.64 -5.62 8.79
CA LEU A 187 8.05 -4.36 9.23
C LEU A 187 6.74 -4.63 9.98
N LEU A 188 5.85 -5.45 9.45
CA LEU A 188 4.58 -5.87 10.05
C LEU A 188 4.73 -6.93 11.17
N GLY A 189 5.87 -6.97 11.87
CA GLY A 189 6.05 -7.76 13.11
C GLY A 189 6.32 -9.26 12.91
N VAL A 190 6.53 -9.72 11.68
CA VAL A 190 6.84 -11.13 11.37
C VAL A 190 8.26 -11.21 10.79
N PRO A 191 9.31 -11.28 11.63
CA PRO A 191 10.71 -11.18 11.18
C PRO A 191 11.21 -12.39 10.38
N LYS A 192 10.56 -13.55 10.51
CA LYS A 192 10.91 -14.78 9.79
C LYS A 192 9.64 -15.45 9.26
N PRO A 193 8.95 -14.83 8.28
CA PRO A 193 7.66 -15.33 7.82
C PRO A 193 7.82 -16.68 7.13
N LYS A 194 6.91 -17.62 7.43
CA LYS A 194 6.73 -18.82 6.62
C LYS A 194 6.00 -18.42 5.35
N VAL A 195 6.61 -18.69 4.20
CA VAL A 195 6.12 -18.29 2.89
C VAL A 195 5.51 -19.48 2.16
N ALA A 196 4.31 -19.30 1.59
CA ALA A 196 3.70 -20.22 0.66
C ALA A 196 3.70 -19.62 -0.75
N VAL A 197 4.36 -20.29 -1.69
CA VAL A 197 4.33 -19.93 -3.11
C VAL A 197 3.24 -20.72 -3.82
N PHE A 198 2.33 -20.04 -4.48
CA PHE A 198 1.30 -20.69 -5.31
C PHE A 198 1.91 -21.23 -6.60
N GLY A 199 1.32 -22.29 -7.12
CA GLY A 199 1.49 -22.67 -8.51
C GLY A 199 0.81 -21.69 -9.45
N ILE A 200 1.29 -21.64 -10.69
CA ILE A 200 0.64 -20.93 -11.80
C ILE A 200 -0.58 -21.73 -12.24
N ASN A 201 -0.39 -23.03 -12.47
CA ASN A 201 -1.44 -23.93 -12.93
C ASN A 201 -2.20 -24.57 -11.76
N PRO A 202 -3.42 -25.10 -11.99
CA PRO A 202 -4.09 -25.97 -11.04
C PRO A 202 -3.16 -27.07 -10.55
N HIS A 203 -3.23 -27.37 -9.25
CA HIS A 203 -2.39 -28.38 -8.60
C HIS A 203 -0.87 -28.17 -8.79
N ALA A 204 -0.43 -26.94 -9.09
CA ALA A 204 0.97 -26.63 -9.44
C ALA A 204 1.49 -27.55 -10.56
N SER A 205 0.74 -27.60 -11.66
CA SER A 205 1.00 -28.39 -12.86
C SER A 205 0.84 -29.92 -12.75
N GLU A 206 0.57 -30.50 -11.57
CA GLU A 206 0.39 -31.96 -11.38
C GLU A 206 1.50 -32.77 -12.09
N GLY A 207 2.76 -32.52 -11.74
CA GLY A 207 3.90 -33.21 -12.38
C GLY A 207 4.03 -32.93 -13.88
N GLN A 208 3.69 -31.70 -14.31
CA GLN A 208 3.67 -31.22 -15.70
C GLN A 208 2.47 -31.65 -16.54
N LEU A 209 1.52 -32.42 -15.98
CA LEU A 209 0.29 -32.79 -16.67
C LEU A 209 -0.55 -31.58 -17.11
N PHE A 210 -0.56 -30.51 -16.33
CA PHE A 210 -1.36 -29.30 -16.60
C PHE A 210 -0.54 -28.10 -17.11
N GLY A 211 0.71 -28.32 -17.53
CA GLY A 211 1.55 -27.26 -18.09
C GLY A 211 2.98 -27.26 -17.53
N LEU A 212 3.89 -26.57 -18.21
CA LEU A 212 5.32 -26.54 -17.87
C LEU A 212 5.71 -25.33 -17.02
N GLU A 213 4.85 -24.33 -16.92
CA GLU A 213 5.10 -23.01 -16.37
C GLU A 213 5.66 -23.09 -14.94
N ASP A 214 5.06 -23.92 -14.08
CA ASP A 214 5.52 -24.08 -12.70
C ASP A 214 6.96 -24.62 -12.62
N SER A 215 7.29 -25.63 -13.42
CA SER A 215 8.65 -26.20 -13.46
C SER A 215 9.70 -25.22 -13.99
N GLN A 216 9.28 -24.29 -14.86
CA GLN A 216 10.15 -23.30 -15.48
C GLN A 216 10.28 -22.01 -14.65
N ILE A 217 9.28 -21.69 -13.82
CA ILE A 217 9.14 -20.39 -13.16
C ILE A 217 9.12 -20.51 -11.64
N THR A 218 8.11 -21.17 -11.07
CA THR A 218 7.85 -21.13 -9.62
C THR A 218 8.75 -22.11 -8.86
N VAL A 219 9.03 -23.29 -9.39
CA VAL A 219 10.00 -24.25 -8.82
C VAL A 219 11.40 -23.63 -8.68
N PRO A 220 12.04 -23.11 -9.73
CA PRO A 220 13.37 -22.51 -9.61
C PRO A 220 13.39 -21.26 -8.71
N ALA A 221 12.30 -20.49 -8.67
CA ALA A 221 12.16 -19.38 -7.73
C ALA A 221 12.17 -19.86 -6.27
N VAL A 222 11.39 -20.89 -5.93
CA VAL A 222 11.35 -21.46 -4.57
C VAL A 222 12.70 -22.04 -4.18
N GLU A 223 13.38 -22.76 -5.07
CA GLU A 223 14.73 -23.28 -4.80
C GLU A 223 15.71 -22.15 -4.51
N THR A 224 15.64 -21.06 -5.27
CA THR A 224 16.48 -19.86 -5.07
C THR A 224 16.20 -19.23 -3.71
N LEU A 225 14.92 -19.10 -3.32
CA LEU A 225 14.53 -18.51 -2.03
C LEU A 225 14.96 -19.39 -0.84
N ARG A 226 14.86 -20.72 -0.97
CA ARG A 226 15.35 -21.67 0.04
C ARG A 226 16.88 -21.60 0.18
N LYS A 227 17.62 -21.51 -0.93
CA LYS A 227 19.08 -21.31 -0.91
C LYS A 227 19.48 -20.00 -0.23
N ARG A 228 18.61 -18.98 -0.25
CA ARG A 228 18.77 -17.72 0.50
C ARG A 228 18.34 -17.81 1.97
N GLY A 229 17.98 -19.00 2.46
CA GLY A 229 17.64 -19.26 3.87
C GLY A 229 16.20 -18.92 4.26
N LEU A 230 15.31 -18.65 3.30
CA LEU A 230 13.90 -18.39 3.61
C LEU A 230 13.12 -19.69 3.84
N ALA A 231 12.21 -19.66 4.81
CA ALA A 231 11.27 -20.75 5.06
C ALA A 231 10.14 -20.71 4.02
N VAL A 232 10.34 -21.40 2.90
CA VAL A 232 9.40 -21.38 1.75
C VAL A 232 8.87 -22.78 1.45
N ASP A 233 7.54 -22.91 1.44
CA ASP A 233 6.80 -24.06 0.93
C ASP A 233 6.30 -23.79 -0.49
N GLY A 234 6.24 -24.85 -1.29
CA GLY A 234 5.70 -24.85 -2.64
C GLY A 234 6.71 -24.99 -3.79
N PRO A 235 6.28 -24.69 -5.03
CA PRO A 235 4.92 -24.26 -5.39
C PRO A 235 3.85 -25.30 -5.03
N MET A 236 2.65 -24.86 -4.67
CA MET A 236 1.50 -25.72 -4.35
C MET A 236 0.22 -25.15 -4.95
N GLY A 237 -0.81 -25.98 -5.13
CA GLY A 237 -2.16 -25.49 -5.45
C GLY A 237 -2.63 -24.41 -4.46
N ALA A 238 -3.04 -23.26 -4.99
CA ALA A 238 -3.43 -22.09 -4.19
C ALA A 238 -4.62 -22.40 -3.25
N ASP A 239 -5.59 -23.16 -3.75
CA ASP A 239 -6.76 -23.66 -3.02
C ASP A 239 -6.37 -24.47 -1.77
N MET A 240 -5.49 -25.46 -1.94
CA MET A 240 -5.00 -26.33 -0.86
C MET A 240 -4.28 -25.54 0.23
N VAL A 241 -3.37 -24.64 -0.15
CA VAL A 241 -2.56 -23.91 0.82
C VAL A 241 -3.37 -22.82 1.53
N LEU A 242 -4.29 -22.16 0.83
CA LEU A 242 -5.22 -21.20 1.43
C LEU A 242 -6.25 -21.86 2.35
N ALA A 243 -6.62 -23.12 2.11
CA ALA A 243 -7.48 -23.88 3.02
C ALA A 243 -6.77 -24.18 4.36
N GLN A 244 -5.45 -24.35 4.36
CA GLN A 244 -4.67 -24.66 5.56
C GLN A 244 -4.37 -23.44 6.43
N ARG A 245 -4.22 -22.25 5.82
CA ARG A 245 -3.92 -20.97 6.50
C ARG A 245 -2.77 -21.00 7.52
N LYS A 246 -1.74 -21.81 7.27
CA LYS A 246 -0.62 -22.03 8.22
C LYS A 246 0.61 -21.14 7.97
N HIS A 247 0.60 -20.35 6.91
CA HIS A 247 1.69 -19.49 6.48
C HIS A 247 1.41 -18.02 6.82
N ASP A 248 2.49 -17.26 7.02
CA ASP A 248 2.41 -15.84 7.36
C ASP A 248 2.30 -14.95 6.13
N LEU A 249 2.81 -15.45 4.99
CA LEU A 249 2.87 -14.79 3.69
C LEU A 249 2.53 -15.78 2.57
N TYR A 250 1.66 -15.38 1.67
CA TYR A 250 1.29 -16.12 0.47
C TYR A 250 1.68 -15.32 -0.78
N VAL A 251 2.04 -16.03 -1.86
CA VAL A 251 2.58 -15.43 -3.09
C VAL A 251 1.73 -15.88 -4.26
N ALA A 252 0.91 -14.96 -4.76
CA ALA A 252 0.01 -15.18 -5.88
C ALA A 252 0.70 -14.84 -7.22
N MET A 253 0.58 -15.74 -8.19
CA MET A 253 1.18 -15.54 -9.51
C MET A 253 0.32 -14.64 -10.38
N LEU A 254 -1.01 -14.69 -10.18
CA LEU A 254 -2.02 -13.92 -10.91
C LEU A 254 -2.90 -13.13 -9.93
N HIS A 255 -3.47 -12.02 -10.39
CA HIS A 255 -4.34 -11.13 -9.60
C HIS A 255 -5.43 -11.89 -8.82
N ASP A 256 -6.24 -12.68 -9.53
CA ASP A 256 -7.42 -13.33 -8.96
C ASP A 256 -7.08 -14.43 -7.95
N GLN A 257 -5.88 -15.05 -8.05
CA GLN A 257 -5.43 -16.04 -7.05
C GLN A 257 -5.33 -15.44 -5.64
N GLY A 258 -4.97 -14.16 -5.53
CA GLY A 258 -4.84 -13.47 -4.24
C GLY A 258 -6.00 -12.54 -3.90
N HIS A 259 -6.66 -11.92 -4.88
CA HIS A 259 -7.77 -11.00 -4.62
C HIS A 259 -9.03 -11.71 -4.14
N ILE A 260 -9.42 -12.82 -4.79
CA ILE A 260 -10.63 -13.57 -4.44
C ILE A 260 -10.66 -13.96 -2.96
N PRO A 261 -9.65 -14.63 -2.39
CA PRO A 261 -9.70 -15.04 -0.98
C PRO A 261 -9.77 -13.85 -0.03
N ILE A 262 -9.03 -12.76 -0.29
CA ILE A 262 -9.08 -11.56 0.55
C ILE A 262 -10.46 -10.90 0.50
N LYS A 263 -11.03 -10.72 -0.69
CA LYS A 263 -12.32 -10.05 -0.86
C LYS A 263 -13.48 -10.86 -0.29
N LEU A 264 -13.40 -12.19 -0.36
CA LEU A 264 -14.39 -13.07 0.26
C LEU A 264 -14.39 -12.96 1.79
N LEU A 265 -13.22 -12.83 2.42
CA LEU A 265 -13.08 -12.88 3.88
C LEU A 265 -13.06 -11.51 4.55
N ALA A 266 -12.63 -10.48 3.84
CA ALA A 266 -12.50 -9.11 4.32
C ALA A 266 -13.00 -8.10 3.28
N PRO A 267 -14.27 -8.16 2.85
CA PRO A 267 -14.80 -7.34 1.76
C PRO A 267 -14.55 -5.84 1.95
N ASN A 268 -14.69 -5.36 3.20
CA ASN A 268 -14.49 -3.96 3.60
C ASN A 268 -13.31 -3.79 4.58
N GLY A 269 -12.43 -4.80 4.70
CA GLY A 269 -11.46 -4.90 5.79
C GLY A 269 -10.02 -5.20 5.36
N ALA A 270 -9.72 -5.08 4.07
CA ALA A 270 -8.38 -5.32 3.54
C ALA A 270 -7.65 -4.01 3.25
N SER A 271 -6.36 -3.96 3.58
CA SER A 271 -5.44 -2.89 3.19
C SER A 271 -4.60 -3.34 2.01
N ALA A 272 -4.32 -2.41 1.10
CA ALA A 272 -3.51 -2.62 -0.09
C ALA A 272 -2.18 -1.88 0.08
N LEU A 273 -1.07 -2.63 0.08
CA LEU A 273 0.27 -2.12 0.30
C LEU A 273 1.08 -2.22 -1.00
N SER A 274 1.56 -1.07 -1.49
CA SER A 274 2.61 -1.00 -2.51
C SER A 274 3.96 -1.16 -1.82
N ILE A 275 4.72 -2.18 -2.21
CA ILE A 275 5.93 -2.61 -1.50
C ILE A 275 7.10 -2.79 -2.46
N GLY A 276 8.28 -2.28 -2.10
CA GLY A 276 9.47 -2.34 -2.94
C GLY A 276 10.51 -1.33 -2.49
N GLY A 277 11.79 -1.55 -2.82
CA GLY A 277 12.86 -0.59 -2.49
C GLY A 277 12.97 -0.24 -0.98
N ARG A 278 12.57 -1.16 -0.10
CA ARG A 278 12.46 -0.97 1.37
C ARG A 278 11.43 0.06 1.84
N VAL A 279 10.56 0.53 0.95
CA VAL A 279 9.43 1.40 1.28
C VAL A 279 8.13 0.58 1.30
N VAL A 280 7.28 0.89 2.27
CA VAL A 280 5.92 0.36 2.38
C VAL A 280 4.97 1.55 2.30
N LEU A 281 4.14 1.58 1.26
CA LEU A 281 3.11 2.59 1.06
C LEU A 281 1.74 1.93 1.05
N SER A 282 0.83 2.36 1.92
CA SER A 282 -0.59 1.99 1.85
C SER A 282 -1.42 3.16 1.35
N SER A 283 -2.34 2.89 0.43
CA SER A 283 -3.46 3.81 0.18
C SER A 283 -4.67 3.44 1.04
N VAL A 284 -5.57 4.39 1.24
CA VAL A 284 -6.91 4.08 1.74
C VAL A 284 -7.79 3.67 0.56
N GLY A 285 -8.50 2.54 0.68
CA GLY A 285 -9.15 1.85 -0.44
C GLY A 285 -10.38 2.52 -1.05
N HIS A 286 -10.59 3.82 -0.83
CA HIS A 286 -11.68 4.60 -1.42
C HIS A 286 -11.13 5.81 -2.19
N GLY A 287 -11.93 6.36 -3.11
CA GLY A 287 -11.56 7.54 -3.90
C GLY A 287 -11.62 8.85 -3.11
N SER A 288 -11.29 9.96 -3.77
CA SER A 288 -11.28 11.31 -3.19
C SER A 288 -12.64 11.91 -2.88
N ALA A 289 -13.73 11.22 -3.26
CA ALA A 289 -15.12 11.54 -2.92
C ALA A 289 -15.44 13.03 -3.07
N MET A 290 -15.17 13.55 -4.27
CA MET A 290 -15.28 14.98 -4.61
C MET A 290 -16.67 15.56 -4.32
N ASP A 291 -17.72 14.74 -4.39
CA ASP A 291 -19.11 15.12 -4.14
C ASP A 291 -19.41 15.47 -2.66
N ILE A 292 -18.64 14.92 -1.72
CA ILE A 292 -18.78 15.17 -0.28
C ILE A 292 -17.60 15.97 0.32
N ALA A 293 -16.60 16.29 -0.48
CA ALA A 293 -15.45 17.07 -0.05
C ALA A 293 -15.88 18.45 0.48
N GLY A 294 -15.27 18.88 1.57
CA GLY A 294 -15.55 20.15 2.23
C GLY A 294 -16.84 20.17 3.07
N ARG A 295 -17.51 19.03 3.24
CA ARG A 295 -18.78 18.94 4.00
C ARG A 295 -18.62 18.45 5.43
N GLY A 296 -17.44 17.96 5.82
CA GLY A 296 -17.20 17.45 7.16
C GLY A 296 -17.86 16.09 7.43
N VAL A 297 -18.34 15.38 6.41
CA VAL A 297 -19.08 14.09 6.57
C VAL A 297 -18.27 12.85 6.20
N ALA A 298 -17.07 13.00 5.65
CA ALA A 298 -16.23 11.87 5.26
C ALA A 298 -15.86 10.96 6.45
N ASP A 299 -15.88 9.64 6.25
CA ASP A 299 -15.53 8.63 7.25
C ASP A 299 -14.02 8.32 7.23
N SER A 300 -13.38 8.38 8.40
CA SER A 300 -11.94 8.12 8.58
C SER A 300 -11.61 6.67 8.96
N THR A 301 -12.60 5.79 9.08
CA THR A 301 -12.44 4.40 9.53
C THR A 301 -11.42 3.61 8.71
N ALA A 302 -11.40 3.79 7.39
CA ALA A 302 -10.42 3.13 6.53
C ALA A 302 -9.00 3.61 6.81
N LEU A 303 -8.81 4.91 7.03
CA LEU A 303 -7.52 5.50 7.36
C LEU A 303 -7.02 5.04 8.73
N LEU A 304 -7.88 5.02 9.74
CA LEU A 304 -7.55 4.51 11.07
C LEU A 304 -7.10 3.06 11.05
N ARG A 305 -7.77 2.21 10.27
CA ARG A 305 -7.36 0.81 10.08
C ARG A 305 -5.95 0.71 9.50
N THR A 306 -5.63 1.55 8.52
CA THR A 306 -4.30 1.59 7.91
C THR A 306 -3.24 2.13 8.88
N ILE A 307 -3.56 3.16 9.66
CA ILE A 307 -2.70 3.66 10.73
C ILE A 307 -2.44 2.56 11.76
N ALA A 308 -3.47 1.84 12.20
CA ALA A 308 -3.33 0.73 13.15
C ALA A 308 -2.45 -0.41 12.57
N LEU A 309 -2.64 -0.75 11.30
CA LEU A 309 -1.85 -1.79 10.63
C LEU A 309 -0.35 -1.44 10.60
N LEU A 310 -0.01 -0.17 10.32
CA LEU A 310 1.37 0.26 10.12
C LEU A 310 2.02 0.85 11.37
N GLY A 311 1.26 1.46 12.29
CA GLY A 311 1.77 2.30 13.38
C GLY A 311 2.16 1.57 14.66
N ALA A 312 1.53 0.44 14.98
CA ALA A 312 1.85 -0.30 16.20
C ALA A 312 1.71 -1.79 16.00
N GLN A 313 2.65 -2.57 16.53
CA GLN A 313 2.43 -4.00 16.75
C GLN A 313 3.05 -4.49 18.05
N GLN A 314 2.41 -5.51 18.62
CA GLN A 314 2.99 -6.33 19.66
C GLN A 314 4.12 -7.16 19.05
N VAL A 315 5.33 -7.04 19.61
CA VAL A 315 6.50 -7.88 19.30
C VAL A 315 6.78 -8.80 20.49
#